data_AF-A0A8J3QBN7-F1
#
_entry.id   AF-A0A8J3QBN7-F1
#
_cell.length_a   1.000
_cell.length_b   1.000
_cell.length_c   1.000
_cell.angle_alpha   90.00
_cell.angle_beta   90.00
_cell.angle_gamma   90.00
#
_symmetry.space_group_name_H-M   'P 1'
#
loop_
_entity.id
_entity.type
_entity.pdbx_description
1 polymer ?
#
loop_
_entity_poly.entity_id
_entity_poly.type
_entity_poly.pdbx_seq_one_letter_code
_entity_poly.pdbx_strand_id
1 'polypeptide(L)'
;MKWSVSVAAEGDRVISREEVLELADAVAMSGGIASGIGTTRFGAQLIVEADDRADAVQRGSAEFVRAAAQAGLPPWPIAYVDAVSEADELDDLE
;
A
#
# COMPACT_ATOMS: atom_id res chain seq x y z
N MET A 1 -0.95 -17.77 2.94
CA MET A 1 0.46 -17.31 3.05
C MET A 1 0.44 -15.80 3.30
N LYS A 2 1.47 -15.24 3.96
CA LYS A 2 1.57 -13.77 4.06
C LYS A 2 2.27 -13.22 2.84
N TRP A 3 1.75 -12.11 2.36
CA TRP A 3 2.26 -11.39 1.20
C TRP A 3 2.50 -9.94 1.59
N SER A 4 3.66 -9.44 1.21
CA SER A 4 4.01 -8.03 1.27
C SER A 4 3.54 -7.39 -0.03
N VAL A 5 2.52 -6.53 0.05
CA VAL A 5 1.89 -5.89 -1.09
C VAL A 5 2.22 -4.40 -1.08
N SER A 6 2.93 -3.94 -2.11
CA SER A 6 3.27 -2.53 -2.31
C SER A 6 2.30 -1.92 -3.30
N VAL A 7 1.50 -0.94 -2.86
CA VAL A 7 0.54 -0.22 -3.70
C VAL A 7 0.85 1.27 -3.66
N ALA A 8 0.73 1.94 -4.81
CA ALA A 8 0.77 3.39 -4.87
C ALA A 8 -0.25 3.96 -5.85
N ALA A 9 -0.88 5.05 -5.44
CA ALA A 9 -1.75 5.87 -6.27
C ALA A 9 -1.07 7.19 -6.62
N GLU A 10 -1.32 7.66 -7.83
CA GLU A 10 -0.73 8.88 -8.39
C GLU A 10 -1.82 9.83 -8.84
N GLY A 11 -1.61 11.12 -8.62
CA GLY A 11 -2.54 12.14 -9.07
C GLY A 11 -1.88 13.46 -9.39
N ASP A 12 -2.64 14.53 -9.18
CA ASP A 12 -2.44 15.83 -9.82
C ASP A 12 -1.94 16.93 -8.86
N ARG A 13 -1.78 16.62 -7.57
CA ARG A 13 -1.23 17.54 -6.57
C ARG A 13 -0.23 16.87 -5.66
N VAL A 14 0.56 17.67 -4.95
CA VAL A 14 1.49 17.19 -3.93
C VAL A 14 0.72 16.80 -2.66
N ILE A 15 1.08 15.67 -2.08
CA ILE A 15 0.55 15.17 -0.80
C ILE A 15 1.34 15.80 0.36
N SER A 16 0.61 16.32 1.36
CA SER A 16 1.20 16.93 2.54
C SER A 16 1.72 15.87 3.53
N ARG A 17 2.55 16.31 4.49
CA ARG A 17 2.99 15.42 5.58
C ARG A 17 1.83 14.93 6.43
N GLU A 18 0.85 15.78 6.71
CA GLU A 18 -0.33 15.44 7.53
C GLU A 18 -1.15 14.35 6.84
N GLU A 19 -1.37 14.47 5.55
CA GLU A 19 -2.09 13.48 4.73
C GLU A 19 -1.41 12.10 4.73
N VAL A 20 -0.07 12.04 4.69
CA VAL A 20 0.64 10.76 4.82
C VAL A 20 0.59 10.21 6.24
N LEU A 21 0.53 11.06 7.27
CA LEU A 21 0.37 10.59 8.65
C LEU A 21 -1.01 9.96 8.86
N GLU A 22 -2.06 10.54 8.30
CA GLU A 22 -3.41 9.93 8.32
C GLU A 22 -3.41 8.59 7.58
N LEU A 23 -2.73 8.51 6.44
CA LEU A 23 -2.57 7.23 5.73
C LEU A 23 -1.79 6.22 6.56
N ALA A 24 -0.71 6.65 7.23
CA ALA A 24 0.11 5.79 8.08
C ALA A 24 -0.71 5.17 9.22
N ASP A 25 -1.58 5.96 9.86
CA ASP A 25 -2.48 5.48 10.91
C ASP A 25 -3.49 4.46 10.35
N ALA A 26 -4.09 4.77 9.19
CA ALA A 26 -5.05 3.88 8.55
C ALA A 26 -4.44 2.52 8.15
N VAL A 27 -3.22 2.52 7.60
CA VAL A 27 -2.54 1.27 7.19
C VAL A 27 -1.86 0.54 8.34
N ALA A 28 -1.58 1.20 9.47
CA ALA A 28 -0.97 0.56 10.63
C ALA A 28 -1.83 -0.59 11.19
N MET A 29 -3.16 -0.51 11.05
CA MET A 29 -4.07 -1.61 11.42
C MET A 29 -3.80 -2.90 10.63
N SER A 30 -3.25 -2.76 9.43
CA SER A 30 -2.92 -3.86 8.50
C SER A 30 -1.41 -4.14 8.46
N GLY A 31 -0.68 -3.68 9.49
CA GLY A 31 0.78 -3.82 9.59
C GLY A 31 1.56 -3.07 8.51
N GLY A 32 0.91 -2.06 7.89
CA GLY A 32 1.45 -1.38 6.74
C GLY A 32 2.30 -0.16 7.05
N ILE A 33 3.03 0.30 6.04
CA ILE A 33 3.90 1.49 6.09
C ILE A 33 3.49 2.42 4.95
N ALA A 34 3.08 3.65 5.29
CA ALA A 34 2.74 4.67 4.31
C ALA A 34 3.96 5.45 3.81
N SER A 35 3.88 5.97 2.59
CA SER A 35 4.93 6.73 1.91
C SER A 35 4.34 7.78 0.95
N GLY A 36 5.17 8.72 0.49
CA GLY A 36 4.78 9.72 -0.53
C GLY A 36 4.80 11.19 -0.10
N ILE A 37 5.33 11.52 1.08
CA ILE A 37 5.39 12.90 1.60
C ILE A 37 6.09 13.82 0.60
N GLY A 38 5.43 14.91 0.20
CA GLY A 38 6.03 15.91 -0.68
C GLY A 38 6.11 15.50 -2.15
N THR A 39 5.39 14.44 -2.55
CA THR A 39 5.32 13.97 -3.94
C THR A 39 3.87 13.98 -4.45
N THR A 40 3.68 13.81 -5.77
CA THR A 40 2.35 13.65 -6.40
C THR A 40 1.82 12.22 -6.35
N ARG A 41 2.38 11.40 -5.47
CA ARG A 41 2.07 9.98 -5.30
C ARG A 41 2.01 9.67 -3.81
N PHE A 42 1.04 8.87 -3.41
CA PHE A 42 1.04 8.26 -2.08
C PHE A 42 0.95 6.75 -2.24
N GLY A 43 1.61 6.02 -1.35
CA GLY A 43 1.62 4.58 -1.39
C GLY A 43 1.72 3.98 -0.01
N ALA A 44 1.45 2.67 0.06
CA ALA A 44 1.67 1.91 1.26
C ALA A 44 2.19 0.51 0.91
N GLN A 45 3.02 -0.01 1.80
CA GLN A 45 3.26 -1.44 1.89
C GLN A 45 2.27 -2.01 2.90
N LEU A 46 1.63 -3.13 2.58
CA LEU A 46 0.60 -3.79 3.39
C LEU A 46 0.94 -5.27 3.51
N ILE A 47 0.67 -5.86 4.68
CA ILE A 47 0.77 -7.31 4.85
C ILE A 47 -0.63 -7.91 4.75
N VAL A 48 -0.83 -8.83 3.81
CA VAL A 48 -2.12 -9.52 3.63
C VAL A 48 -1.96 -11.03 3.64
N GLU A 49 -2.99 -11.72 4.12
CA GLU A 49 -3.10 -13.16 3.99
C GLU A 49 -3.88 -13.51 2.73
N ALA A 50 -3.23 -14.25 1.84
CA ALA A 50 -3.77 -14.68 0.57
C ALA A 50 -3.24 -16.06 0.15
N ASP A 51 -3.99 -16.72 -0.73
CA ASP A 51 -3.65 -18.05 -1.24
C ASP A 51 -2.62 -17.97 -2.38
N ASP A 52 -2.70 -16.93 -3.22
CA ASP A 52 -1.80 -16.69 -4.35
C ASP A 52 -1.51 -15.18 -4.56
N ARG A 53 -0.58 -14.86 -5.47
CA ARG A 53 -0.16 -13.49 -5.76
C ARG A 53 -1.32 -12.61 -6.27
N ALA A 54 -2.22 -13.16 -7.08
CA ALA A 54 -3.33 -12.39 -7.64
C ALA A 54 -4.35 -12.03 -6.54
N ASP A 55 -4.66 -12.98 -5.65
CA ASP A 55 -5.47 -12.74 -4.46
C ASP A 55 -4.81 -11.72 -3.52
N ALA A 56 -3.48 -11.82 -3.32
CA ALA A 56 -2.72 -10.84 -2.53
C ALA A 56 -2.81 -9.42 -3.10
N VAL A 57 -2.58 -9.26 -4.40
CA VAL A 57 -2.70 -7.98 -5.11
C VAL A 57 -4.11 -7.41 -4.97
N GLN A 58 -5.15 -8.24 -5.15
CA GLN A 58 -6.54 -7.80 -5.06
C GLN A 58 -6.88 -7.33 -3.64
N ARG A 59 -6.52 -8.11 -2.62
CA ARG A 59 -6.77 -7.78 -1.21
C ARG A 59 -5.98 -6.55 -0.76
N GLY A 60 -4.69 -6.49 -1.06
CA GLY A 60 -3.85 -5.35 -0.71
C GLY A 60 -4.29 -4.07 -1.42
N SER A 61 -4.70 -4.14 -2.68
CA SER A 61 -5.26 -2.97 -3.39
C SER A 61 -6.56 -2.50 -2.77
N ALA A 62 -7.47 -3.42 -2.42
CA ALA A 62 -8.74 -3.07 -1.79
C ALA A 62 -8.54 -2.43 -0.41
N GLU A 63 -7.64 -2.99 0.41
CA GLU A 63 -7.32 -2.44 1.72
C GLU A 63 -6.62 -1.07 1.62
N PHE A 64 -5.72 -0.89 0.65
CA PHE A 64 -5.13 0.41 0.36
C PHE A 64 -6.17 1.48 0.02
N VAL A 65 -7.11 1.17 -0.88
CA VAL A 65 -8.17 2.12 -1.27
C VAL A 65 -9.06 2.45 -0.06
N ARG A 66 -9.37 1.47 0.77
CA ARG A 66 -10.12 1.66 2.02
C ARG A 66 -9.37 2.56 3.00
N ALA A 67 -8.09 2.29 3.24
CA ALA A 67 -7.24 3.08 4.12
C ALA A 67 -7.07 4.52 3.60
N ALA A 68 -6.85 4.70 2.30
CA ALA A 68 -6.77 6.02 1.68
C ALA A 68 -8.08 6.81 1.84
N ALA A 69 -9.23 6.17 1.64
CA ALA A 69 -10.52 6.80 1.87
C ALA A 69 -10.76 7.16 3.35
N GLN A 70 -10.33 6.31 4.28
CA GLN A 70 -10.40 6.57 5.71
C GLN A 70 -9.52 7.75 6.13
N ALA A 71 -8.33 7.86 5.53
CA ALA A 71 -7.39 8.97 5.71
C ALA A 71 -7.84 10.27 5.02
N GLY A 72 -9.00 10.28 4.34
CA GLY A 72 -9.50 11.46 3.62
C GLY A 72 -8.72 11.80 2.36
N LEU A 73 -7.91 10.87 1.84
CA LEU A 73 -7.13 11.07 0.63
C LEU A 73 -8.01 11.05 -0.63
N PRO A 74 -7.61 11.78 -1.68
CA PRO A 74 -8.33 11.76 -2.95
C PRO A 74 -8.32 10.35 -3.56
N PRO A 75 -9.41 9.94 -4.24
CA PRO A 75 -9.54 8.61 -4.84
C PRO A 75 -8.75 8.51 -6.15
N TRP A 76 -7.43 8.67 -6.05
CA TRP A 76 -6.52 8.59 -7.19
C TRP A 76 -6.41 7.16 -7.73
N PRO A 77 -6.20 6.99 -9.05
CA PRO A 77 -6.00 5.68 -9.63
C PRO A 77 -4.71 5.04 -9.10
N ILE A 78 -4.76 3.72 -8.85
CA ILE A 78 -3.56 2.93 -8.55
C ILE A 78 -2.66 2.93 -9.79
N ALA A 79 -1.46 3.48 -9.63
CA ALA A 79 -0.44 3.56 -10.68
C ALA A 79 0.59 2.43 -10.58
N TYR A 80 0.74 1.84 -9.38
CA TYR A 80 1.66 0.75 -9.11
C TYR A 80 1.05 -0.23 -8.12
N VAL A 81 1.19 -1.52 -8.41
CA VAL A 81 0.92 -2.59 -7.45
C VAL A 81 1.90 -3.74 -7.69
N ASP A 82 2.47 -4.23 -6.60
CA ASP A 82 3.28 -5.43 -6.61
C ASP A 82 3.06 -6.23 -5.33
N ALA A 83 3.32 -7.53 -5.39
CA ALA A 83 3.14 -8.45 -4.27
C ALA A 83 4.27 -9.49 -4.26
N VAL A 84 4.92 -9.59 -3.11
CA VAL A 84 6.04 -10.49 -2.82
C VAL A 84 5.64 -11.41 -1.67
N SER A 85 5.89 -12.71 -1.79
CA SER A 85 5.62 -13.66 -0.70
C SER A 85 6.80 -13.72 0.27
N GLU A 86 6.56 -14.06 1.54
CA GLU A 86 7.66 -14.32 2.51
C GLU A 86 8.63 -15.43 2.01
N ALA A 87 8.19 -16.30 1.08
CA ALA A 87 9.02 -17.35 0.50
C ALA A 87 9.97 -16.82 -0.58
N ASP A 88 9.53 -15.84 -1.39
CA ASP A 88 10.36 -15.20 -2.42
C ASP A 88 11.42 -14.28 -1.79
N GLU A 89 11.11 -13.66 -0.65
CA GLU A 89 12.02 -12.72 0.06
C GLU A 89 13.26 -13.41 0.65
N LEU A 90 13.20 -14.74 0.86
CA LEU A 90 14.32 -15.56 1.36
C LEU A 90 15.30 -15.99 0.26
N ASP A 91 14.87 -16.03 -1.01
CA ASP A 91 15.68 -16.48 -2.16
C ASP A 91 16.69 -15.39 -2.62
N ASP A 92 16.42 -14.10 -2.35
CA ASP A 92 17.30 -12.96 -2.72
C ASP A 92 18.51 -12.78 -1.76
N LEU A 93 18.61 -13.59 -0.70
CA LEU A 93 19.66 -13.51 0.33
C LEU A 93 20.73 -14.62 0.24
N GLU A 94 20.69 -15.49 -0.79
CA GLU A 94 21.71 -16.54 -1.03
C GLU A 94 22.80 -16.18 -2.06
#